data_AF-A0A1H9CX37-F1
#
_entry.id   AF-A0A1H9CX37-F1
#
_cell.length_a   1.000
_cell.length_b   1.000
_cell.length_c   1.000
_cell.angle_alpha   90.00
_cell.angle_beta   90.00
_cell.angle_gamma   90.00
#
_symmetry.space_group_name_H-M   'P 1'
#
loop_
_entity.id
_entity.type
_entity.pdbx_description
1 polymer ?
#
loop_
_entity_poly.entity_id
_entity_poly.type
_entity_poly.pdbx_seq_one_letter_code
_entity_poly.pdbx_strand_id
1 'polypeptide(L)' 'MPVGPPRPNSPDRPDSLQSRSYRITVDDGRESFFALSIEDADSEDAWLMSDTVVALEGMR' A
#
# COMPACT_ATOMS: atom_id res chain seq x y z
N MET A 1 12.60 11.00 -36.01
CA MET A 1 13.39 10.76 -34.78
C MET A 1 13.24 9.29 -34.41
N PRO A 2 14.30 8.48 -34.31
CA PRO A 2 14.14 7.11 -33.83
C PRO A 2 13.93 7.13 -32.31
N VAL A 3 12.91 6.41 -31.84
CA VAL A 3 12.71 6.13 -30.42
C VAL A 3 13.80 5.16 -29.98
N GLY A 4 14.56 5.53 -28.94
CA GLY A 4 15.57 4.64 -28.36
C GLY A 4 14.92 3.38 -27.77
N PRO A 5 15.69 2.29 -27.58
CA PRO A 5 15.16 1.07 -27.01
C PRO A 5 14.55 1.34 -25.62
N PRO A 6 13.48 0.63 -25.23
CA PRO A 6 12.93 0.75 -23.89
C PRO A 6 14.03 0.46 -22.87
N ARG A 7 14.19 1.34 -21.88
CA ARG A 7 15.11 1.09 -20.78
C ARG A 7 14.69 -0.22 -20.10
N PRO A 8 15.63 -1.13 -19.79
CA PRO A 8 15.28 -2.34 -19.06
C PRO A 8 14.63 -1.91 -17.74
N ASN A 9 13.41 -2.38 -17.48
CA ASN A 9 12.85 -2.33 -16.15
C ASN A 9 13.81 -3.12 -15.28
N SER A 10 14.55 -2.43 -14.42
CA SER A 10 15.26 -3.09 -13.32
C SER A 10 14.26 -4.04 -12.66
N PRO A 11 14.66 -5.27 -12.28
CA PRO A 11 13.74 -6.13 -11.55
C PRO A 11 13.31 -5.32 -10.33
N ASP A 12 12.03 -4.94 -10.30
CA ASP A 12 11.36 -4.38 -9.13
C ASP A 12 11.71 -5.34 -8.02
N ARG A 13 12.69 -4.96 -7.20
CA ARG A 13 12.70 -5.47 -5.85
C ARG A 13 11.34 -4.99 -5.34
N PRO A 14 10.44 -5.87 -4.89
CA PRO A 14 9.27 -5.37 -4.21
C PRO A 14 9.83 -4.63 -3.01
N ASP A 15 9.90 -3.31 -3.11
CA ASP A 15 10.21 -2.48 -1.95
C ASP A 15 9.22 -2.94 -0.89
N SER A 16 9.77 -3.34 0.25
CA SER A 16 8.99 -4.06 1.24
C SER A 16 7.98 -3.08 1.80
N LEU A 17 6.74 -3.18 1.31
CA LEU A 17 5.64 -2.36 1.79
C LEU A 17 5.52 -2.56 3.30
N GLN A 18 5.51 -1.45 4.01
CA GLN A 18 5.29 -1.45 5.44
C GLN A 18 3.79 -1.44 5.67
N SER A 19 3.32 -2.29 6.58
CA SER A 19 1.91 -2.30 7.00
C SER A 19 1.79 -1.97 8.47
N ARG A 20 0.81 -1.14 8.82
CA ARG A 20 0.50 -0.79 10.22
C ARG A 20 -1.01 -0.77 10.42
N SER A 21 -1.46 -1.44 11.47
CA SER A 21 -2.86 -1.39 11.90
C SER A 21 -3.03 -0.37 13.02
N TYR A 22 -4.14 0.35 12.97
CA TYR A 22 -4.51 1.36 13.95
C TYR A 22 -5.88 1.04 14.53
N ARG A 23 -6.04 1.31 15.82
CA ARG A 23 -7.34 1.47 16.45
C ARG A 23 -7.51 2.96 16.72
N ILE A 24 -8.39 3.60 15.95
CA ILE A 24 -8.63 5.03 16.04
C ILE A 24 -9.87 5.22 16.89
N THR A 25 -9.74 6.05 17.92
CA THR A 25 -10.84 6.39 18.83
C THR A 25 -11.17 7.87 18.66
N VAL A 26 -12.44 8.15 18.40
CA VAL A 26 -12.96 9.51 18.16
C VAL A 26 -14.10 9.81 19.16
N ASP A 27 -14.63 11.03 19.10
CA ASP A 27 -15.73 11.48 19.96
C ASP A 27 -15.49 11.25 21.46
N ASP A 28 -14.31 11.68 21.95
CA ASP A 28 -13.93 11.57 23.37
C ASP A 28 -14.04 10.14 23.92
N GLY A 29 -13.68 9.15 23.10
CA GLY A 29 -13.72 7.74 23.52
C GLY A 29 -14.97 6.97 23.11
N ARG A 30 -15.98 7.64 22.54
CA ARG A 30 -17.30 7.03 22.29
C ARG A 30 -17.31 6.10 21.08
N GLU A 31 -16.53 6.43 20.06
CA GLU A 31 -16.51 5.65 18.82
C GLU A 31 -15.08 5.16 18.55
N SER A 32 -14.96 3.94 18.02
CA SER A 32 -13.67 3.38 17.61
C SER A 32 -13.80 2.58 16.33
N PHE A 33 -12.81 2.72 15.45
CA PHE A 33 -12.71 1.95 14.21
C PHE A 33 -11.28 1.48 13.98
N PHE A 34 -11.15 0.45 13.14
CA PHE A 34 -9.87 -0.09 12.73
C PHE A 34 -9.48 0.47 11.37
N ALA A 35 -8.20 0.81 11.21
CA ALA A 35 -7.63 1.24 9.93
C ALA A 35 -6.34 0.47 9.65
N LEU A 36 -6.03 0.30 8.36
CA LEU A 36 -4.80 -0.33 7.89
C LEU A 36 -4.07 0.66 6.97
N SER A 37 -2.83 1.01 7.30
CA SER A 37 -1.91 1.68 6.38
C SER A 37 -1.05 0.63 5.68
N ILE A 38 -0.86 0.80 4.38
CA ILE A 38 0.10 0.07 3.56
C ILE A 38 0.85 1.15 2.78
N GLU A 39 2.16 1.27 3.02
CA GLU A 39 2.97 2.38 2.50
C GLU A 39 4.33 1.88 2.00
N ASP A 40 4.85 2.57 1.00
CA ASP A 40 6.27 2.52 0.66
C ASP A 40 6.98 3.62 1.45
N ALA A 41 8.01 3.27 2.23
CA ALA A 41 8.68 4.22 3.12
C ALA A 41 9.55 5.23 2.36
N ASP A 42 9.96 4.89 1.14
CA ASP A 42 10.86 5.69 0.30
C ASP A 42 10.09 6.47 -0.78
N SER A 43 8.75 6.33 -0.85
CA SER A 43 7.92 6.94 -1.88
C SER A 43 6.54 7.37 -1.36
N GLU A 44 6.32 8.69 -1.31
CA GLU A 44 5.03 9.28 -0.93
C GLU A 44 3.97 9.16 -2.04
N ASP A 45 4.39 8.99 -3.29
CA ASP A 45 3.52 8.92 -4.47
C ASP A 45 3.35 7.49 -5.01
N ALA A 46 3.70 6.47 -4.21
CA ALA A 46 3.53 5.08 -4.60
C ALA A 46 2.04 4.70 -4.74
N TRP A 47 1.68 4.09 -5.87
CA TRP A 47 0.32 3.61 -6.13
C TRP A 47 0.23 2.11 -5.92
N LEU A 48 -0.67 1.67 -5.04
CA LEU A 48 -0.96 0.25 -4.86
C LEU A 48 -1.89 -0.24 -5.98
N MET A 49 -1.35 -0.96 -6.96
CA MET A 49 -2.17 -1.71 -7.92
C MET A 49 -2.57 -3.06 -7.32
N SER A 50 -3.80 -3.14 -6.84
CA SER A 50 -4.39 -4.38 -6.30
C SER A 50 -5.09 -5.16 -7.41
N ASP A 51 -4.49 -6.23 -7.93
CA ASP A 51 -5.20 -7.13 -8.88
C ASP A 51 -6.25 -8.01 -8.17
N THR A 52 -6.13 -8.16 -6.86
CA THR A 52 -6.99 -9.01 -6.03
C THR A 52 -7.45 -8.25 -4.79
N VAL A 53 -8.69 -7.77 -4.80
CA VAL A 53 -9.38 -7.29 -3.59
C VAL A 53 -9.89 -8.52 -2.83
N VAL A 54 -9.13 -9.02 -1.85
CA VAL A 54 -9.68 -9.93 -0.85
C VAL A 54 -10.25 -9.12 0.30
N ALA A 55 -11.48 -9.43 0.71
CA ALA A 55 -12.00 -8.91 1.96
C ALA A 55 -11.10 -9.34 3.12
N LEU A 56 -11.04 -8.56 4.21
CA LEU A 56 -10.25 -8.88 5.41
C LEU A 56 -10.53 -10.29 5.95
N GLU A 57 -11.75 -10.80 5.76
CA GLU A 57 -12.15 -12.17 6.12
C GLU A 57 -11.38 -13.27 5.36
N GLY A 58 -10.87 -12.95 4.17
CA GLY A 58 -10.06 -13.84 3.34
C GLY A 58 -8.55 -13.79 3.60
N MET A 59 -8.07 -12.86 4.44
CA MET A 59 -6.65 -12.69 4.78
C MET A 59 -6.24 -13.51 6.02
N ARG A 60 -6.71 -14.77 6.11
CA ARG A 60 -6.42 -15.67 7.25
C ARG A 60 -5.13 -16.47 7.07
#